data_AF-A0A3A8H920-F1
#
_entry.id   AF-A0A3A8H920-F1
#
_cell.length_a   1.000
_cell.length_b   1.000
_cell.length_c   1.000
_cell.angle_alpha   90.00
_cell.angle_beta   90.00
_cell.angle_gamma   90.00
#
_symmetry.space_group_name_H-M   'P 1'
#
loop_
_entity.id
_entity.type
_entity.pdbx_description
1 polymer ?
#
loop_
_entity_poly.entity_id
_entity_poly.type
_entity_poly.pdbx_seq_one_letter_code
_entity_poly.pdbx_strand_id
1 'polypeptide(L)'
;MTGLAVLHLLMVARGALHVPLLPLTDATQTWAQAYGHWTGASSGFSFFAPGVSPAVRVSFDLEDASGDRLHDDFRSDNGAVSVRIHSMNLRFSLEESRDALARAWAAAMFGRHPDARSVTVRVESLQLPSMAAHLQGSQPLWTEAYRAEFQRRVPAAVSTGEVTP
;
A
#
# COMPACT_ATOMS: atom_id res chain seq x y z
N MET A 1 -42.44 2.49 -10.12
CA MET A 1 -41.09 2.68 -9.53
C MET A 1 -40.68 1.59 -8.55
N THR A 2 -41.60 0.84 -7.95
CA THR A 2 -41.29 -0.28 -7.04
C THR A 2 -40.61 -1.47 -7.71
N GLY A 3 -40.96 -1.81 -8.95
CA GLY A 3 -40.38 -2.97 -9.65
C GLY A 3 -38.87 -2.87 -9.90
N LEU A 4 -38.36 -1.67 -10.20
CA LEU A 4 -36.93 -1.43 -10.42
C LEU A 4 -36.12 -1.56 -9.12
N ALA A 5 -36.67 -1.05 -8.01
CA ALA A 5 -36.05 -1.18 -6.68
C ALA A 5 -36.02 -2.65 -6.22
N VAL A 6 -37.11 -3.39 -6.43
CA VAL A 6 -37.17 -4.83 -6.10
C VAL A 6 -36.17 -5.63 -6.94
N LEU A 7 -36.08 -5.36 -8.25
CA LEU A 7 -35.11 -6.02 -9.13
C LEU A 7 -33.67 -5.75 -8.70
N HIS A 8 -33.35 -4.50 -8.37
CA HIS A 8 -32.03 -4.12 -7.88
C HIS A 8 -31.70 -4.81 -6.55
N LEU A 9 -32.63 -4.82 -5.59
CA LEU A 9 -32.44 -5.52 -4.31
C LEU A 9 -32.25 -7.03 -4.48
N LEU A 10 -32.96 -7.66 -5.43
CA LEU A 10 -32.76 -9.08 -5.75
C LEU A 10 -31.38 -9.34 -6.37
N MET A 11 -30.85 -8.43 -7.19
CA MET A 11 -29.48 -8.53 -7.70
C MET A 11 -28.44 -8.41 -6.57
N VAL A 12 -28.60 -7.44 -5.67
CA VAL A 12 -27.71 -7.24 -4.51
C VAL A 12 -27.75 -8.44 -3.57
N ALA A 13 -28.95 -8.91 -3.20
CA ALA A 13 -29.12 -10.08 -2.35
C ALA A 13 -28.50 -11.34 -2.96
N ARG A 14 -28.66 -11.55 -4.28
CA ARG A 14 -28.01 -12.67 -4.97
C ARG A 14 -26.48 -12.57 -5.00
N GLY A 15 -25.94 -11.37 -5.25
CA GLY A 15 -24.51 -11.12 -5.17
C GLY A 15 -23.94 -11.47 -3.78
N ALA A 16 -24.67 -11.10 -2.73
CA ALA A 16 -24.31 -11.44 -1.34
C ALA A 16 -24.45 -12.94 -1.02
N LEU A 17 -25.40 -13.65 -1.64
CA LEU A 17 -25.66 -15.08 -1.42
C LEU A 17 -24.83 -16.02 -2.32
N HIS A 18 -23.96 -15.49 -3.19
CA HIS A 18 -23.14 -16.26 -4.13
C HIS A 18 -23.91 -17.30 -4.98
N VAL A 19 -25.19 -17.04 -5.28
CA VAL A 19 -26.00 -17.96 -6.09
C VAL A 19 -25.59 -17.80 -7.56
N PRO A 20 -25.20 -18.88 -8.27
CA PRO A 20 -24.85 -18.79 -9.68
C PRO A 20 -26.02 -18.25 -10.50
N LEU A 21 -25.72 -17.38 -11.46
CA LEU A 21 -26.70 -16.91 -12.43
C LEU A 21 -27.25 -18.13 -13.19
N LEU A 22 -28.57 -18.16 -13.41
CA LEU A 22 -29.16 -18.94 -14.49
C LEU A 22 -28.37 -18.65 -15.77
N PRO A 23 -28.13 -19.62 -16.67
CA PRO A 23 -27.30 -19.41 -17.85
C PRO A 23 -27.85 -18.25 -18.67
N LEU A 24 -27.20 -17.10 -18.52
CA LEU A 24 -27.47 -15.86 -19.23
C LEU A 24 -26.74 -15.95 -20.56
N THR A 25 -27.38 -15.51 -21.64
CA THR A 25 -26.70 -15.38 -22.94
C THR A 25 -25.58 -14.33 -22.83
N ASP A 26 -24.50 -14.49 -23.60
CA ASP A 26 -23.28 -13.66 -23.53
C ASP A 26 -23.56 -12.14 -23.51
N ALA A 27 -24.56 -11.69 -24.27
CA ALA A 27 -24.98 -10.29 -24.32
C ALA A 27 -25.56 -9.80 -22.98
N THR A 28 -26.41 -10.61 -22.33
CA THR A 28 -27.03 -10.26 -21.04
C THR A 28 -26.05 -10.32 -19.88
N GLN A 29 -25.03 -11.17 -19.97
CA GLN A 29 -23.93 -11.23 -19.01
C GLN A 29 -23.08 -9.95 -19.03
N THR A 30 -22.75 -9.43 -20.22
CA THR A 30 -21.97 -8.20 -20.37
C THR A 30 -22.71 -6.98 -19.80
N TRP A 31 -24.02 -6.88 -20.07
CA TRP A 31 -24.87 -5.82 -19.51
C TRP A 31 -25.02 -5.93 -17.99
N ALA A 32 -25.21 -7.14 -17.45
CA ALA A 32 -25.29 -7.35 -16.01
C ALA A 32 -23.97 -7.01 -15.28
N GLN A 33 -22.82 -7.29 -15.90
CA GLN A 33 -21.51 -6.90 -15.37
C GLN A 33 -21.32 -5.38 -15.38
N ALA A 34 -21.66 -4.71 -16.49
CA ALA A 34 -21.57 -3.25 -16.60
C ALA A 34 -22.50 -2.56 -15.58
N TYR A 35 -23.74 -3.05 -15.44
CA TYR A 35 -24.70 -2.54 -14.46
C TYR A 35 -24.24 -2.80 -13.01
N GLY A 36 -23.72 -3.99 -12.73
CA GLY A 36 -23.16 -4.34 -11.42
C GLY A 36 -21.97 -3.45 -11.04
N HIS A 37 -21.09 -3.17 -12.00
CA HIS A 37 -19.94 -2.27 -11.80
C HIS A 37 -20.41 -0.82 -11.56
N TRP A 38 -21.37 -0.34 -12.34
CA TRP A 38 -21.88 1.03 -12.21
C TRP A 38 -22.65 1.26 -10.91
N THR A 39 -23.42 0.26 -10.46
CA THR A 39 -24.25 0.36 -9.25
C THR A 39 -23.55 -0.11 -7.98
N GLY A 40 -22.36 -0.69 -8.08
CA GLY A 40 -21.69 -1.34 -6.96
C GLY A 40 -22.34 -2.65 -6.52
N ALA A 41 -23.39 -3.14 -7.19
CA ALA A 41 -23.99 -4.44 -6.88
C ALA A 41 -23.02 -5.62 -7.11
N SER A 42 -21.92 -5.39 -7.84
CA SER A 42 -20.82 -6.36 -7.99
C SER A 42 -19.70 -6.22 -6.95
N SER A 43 -19.71 -5.20 -6.07
CA SER A 43 -18.69 -5.08 -5.02
C SER A 43 -19.01 -6.05 -3.88
N GLY A 44 -18.46 -7.26 -3.96
CA GLY A 44 -18.41 -8.17 -2.82
C GLY A 44 -17.47 -7.61 -1.77
N PHE A 45 -17.89 -7.54 -0.51
CA PHE A 45 -16.99 -7.28 0.62
C PHE A 45 -16.39 -8.62 1.07
N SER A 46 -15.29 -9.03 0.45
CA SER A 46 -14.53 -10.21 0.85
C SER A 46 -13.04 -9.90 0.86
N PHE A 47 -12.26 -10.67 1.61
CA PHE A 47 -10.80 -10.49 1.68
C PHE A 47 -10.11 -10.56 0.31
N PHE A 48 -10.74 -11.23 -0.66
CA PHE A 48 -10.25 -11.40 -2.04
C PHE A 48 -10.99 -10.52 -3.06
N ALA A 49 -11.73 -9.52 -2.60
CA ALA A 49 -12.50 -8.67 -3.48
C ALA A 49 -11.57 -7.80 -4.35
N PRO A 50 -11.85 -7.70 -5.67
CA PRO A 50 -11.10 -6.79 -6.54
C PRO A 50 -11.30 -5.35 -6.07
N GLY A 51 -10.21 -4.59 -5.94
CA GLY A 51 -10.23 -3.18 -5.53
C GLY A 51 -10.02 -2.92 -4.04
N VAL A 52 -9.81 -3.95 -3.21
CA VAL A 52 -9.31 -3.75 -1.84
C VAL A 52 -7.84 -3.32 -1.90
N SER A 53 -7.51 -2.19 -1.28
CA SER A 53 -6.12 -1.73 -1.22
C SER A 53 -5.23 -2.78 -0.55
N PRO A 54 -4.11 -3.16 -1.17
CA PRO A 54 -3.22 -4.16 -0.59
C PRO A 54 -2.60 -3.66 0.72
N ALA A 55 -2.28 -4.58 1.62
CA ALA A 55 -1.53 -4.24 2.81
C ALA A 55 -0.14 -3.70 2.42
N VAL A 56 0.30 -2.64 3.08
CA VAL A 56 1.60 -1.99 2.84
C VAL A 56 2.49 -2.18 4.06
N ARG A 57 3.75 -2.58 3.83
CA ARG A 57 4.81 -2.57 4.85
C ARG A 57 5.97 -1.70 4.38
N VAL A 58 6.63 -1.05 5.32
CA VAL A 58 7.79 -0.20 5.08
C VAL A 58 8.92 -0.69 5.97
N SER A 59 10.08 -0.92 5.39
CA SER A 59 11.29 -1.36 6.10
C SER A 59 12.49 -0.51 5.70
N PHE A 60 13.51 -0.50 6.53
CA PHE A 60 14.69 0.35 6.36
C PHE A 60 15.96 -0.49 6.42
N ASP A 61 16.73 -0.48 5.34
CA ASP A 61 18.09 -1.01 5.33
C ASP A 61 19.06 0.16 5.49
N LEU A 62 19.86 0.15 6.55
CA LEU A 62 20.84 1.18 6.87
C LEU A 62 22.25 0.65 6.63
N GLU A 63 23.14 1.53 6.19
CA GLU A 63 24.58 1.27 6.14
C GLU A 63 25.30 2.36 6.93
N ASP A 64 26.16 1.96 7.86
CA ASP A 64 26.92 2.88 8.70
C ASP A 64 28.25 3.31 8.05
N ALA A 65 29.09 4.00 8.82
CA ALA A 65 30.41 4.45 8.35
C ALA A 65 31.45 3.31 8.25
N SER A 66 31.31 2.23 9.03
CA SER A 66 32.15 1.02 8.90
C SER A 66 31.73 0.13 7.74
N GLY A 67 30.54 0.35 7.18
CA GLY A 67 29.94 -0.48 6.13
C GLY A 67 29.08 -1.62 6.70
N ASP A 68 28.83 -1.63 8.02
CA ASP A 68 27.93 -2.59 8.62
C ASP A 68 26.48 -2.24 8.25
N ARG A 69 25.69 -3.30 8.04
CA ARG A 69 24.31 -3.20 7.60
C ARG A 69 23.35 -3.55 8.71
N LEU A 70 22.35 -2.69 8.91
CA LEU A 70 21.29 -2.88 9.88
C LEU A 70 19.92 -2.83 9.20
N HIS A 71 19.00 -3.65 9.67
CA HIS A 71 17.61 -3.62 9.27
C HIS A 71 16.73 -3.09 10.42
N ASP A 72 15.83 -2.15 10.13
CA ASP A 72 14.85 -1.62 11.09
C ASP A 72 13.46 -1.53 10.43
N ASP A 73 12.42 -1.92 11.17
CA ASP A 73 11.01 -1.88 10.73
C ASP A 73 10.24 -0.67 11.32
N PHE A 74 10.91 0.21 12.06
CA PHE A 74 10.31 1.35 12.79
C PHE A 74 9.10 0.93 13.64
N ARG A 75 9.32 0.00 14.58
CA ARG A 75 8.26 -0.47 15.48
C ARG A 75 8.07 0.48 16.66
N SER A 76 6.82 0.64 17.09
CA SER A 76 6.46 1.37 18.31
C SER A 76 5.65 0.46 19.24
N ASP A 77 5.96 0.52 20.54
CA ASP A 77 5.22 -0.20 21.57
C ASP A 77 3.87 0.48 21.91
N ASN A 78 3.64 1.69 21.38
CA ASN A 78 2.39 2.42 21.56
C ASN A 78 1.44 2.14 20.39
N GLY A 79 0.31 1.50 20.68
CA GLY A 79 -0.70 1.15 19.68
C GLY A 79 -1.24 2.34 18.87
N ALA A 80 -1.44 3.51 19.49
CA ALA A 80 -1.92 4.70 18.78
C ALA A 80 -0.87 5.25 17.79
N VAL A 81 0.42 5.16 18.17
CA VAL A 81 1.53 5.52 17.28
C VAL A 81 1.62 4.54 16.12
N SER A 82 1.47 3.24 16.39
CA SER A 82 1.47 2.19 15.36
C SER A 82 0.34 2.38 14.33
N VAL A 83 -0.87 2.72 14.78
CA VAL A 83 -1.99 3.05 13.87
C VAL A 83 -1.65 4.28 13.02
N ARG A 84 -1.07 5.33 13.62
CA ARG A 84 -0.68 6.53 12.88
C ARG A 84 0.40 6.24 11.82
N ILE A 85 1.41 5.46 12.17
CA ILE A 85 2.47 5.01 11.25
C ILE A 85 1.84 4.24 10.09
N HIS A 86 0.94 3.29 10.38
CA HIS A 86 0.24 2.54 9.35
C HIS A 86 -0.55 3.46 8.41
N SER A 87 -1.33 4.41 8.94
CA SER A 87 -2.05 5.38 8.12
C SER A 87 -1.12 6.27 7.27
N MET A 88 0.07 6.62 7.77
CA MET A 88 1.07 7.34 6.98
C MET A 88 1.61 6.47 5.85
N ASN A 89 1.90 5.19 6.11
CA ASN A 89 2.43 4.26 5.12
C ASN A 89 1.44 3.98 3.97
N LEU A 90 0.13 4.03 4.22
CA LEU A 90 -0.88 3.91 3.16
C LEU A 90 -0.72 4.98 2.06
N ARG A 91 -0.13 6.14 2.37
CA ARG A 91 0.13 7.21 1.37
C ARG A 91 1.22 6.87 0.36
N PHE A 92 1.99 5.79 0.56
CA PHE A 92 2.91 5.30 -0.48
C PHE A 92 2.18 4.80 -1.74
N SER A 93 0.87 4.52 -1.65
CA SER A 93 0.04 4.22 -2.82
C SER A 93 -0.19 5.45 -3.74
N LEU A 94 0.06 6.67 -3.24
CA LEU A 94 -0.08 7.91 -3.99
C LEU A 94 1.26 8.30 -4.60
N GLU A 95 1.37 8.24 -5.93
CA GLU A 95 2.60 8.49 -6.66
C GLU A 95 3.19 9.90 -6.40
N GLU A 96 2.33 10.91 -6.29
CA GLU A 96 2.72 12.28 -5.98
C GLU A 96 3.34 12.47 -4.58
N SER A 97 3.02 11.58 -3.63
CA SER A 97 3.44 11.71 -2.23
C SER A 97 4.61 10.79 -1.85
N ARG A 98 4.83 9.70 -2.60
CA ARG A 98 5.75 8.62 -2.21
C ARG A 98 7.19 9.09 -1.96
N ASP A 99 7.71 9.98 -2.81
CA ASP A 99 9.09 10.47 -2.70
C ASP A 99 9.28 11.40 -1.50
N ALA A 100 8.32 12.30 -1.26
CA ALA A 100 8.36 13.19 -0.11
C ALA A 100 8.25 12.40 1.20
N LEU A 101 7.38 11.38 1.22
CA LEU A 101 7.22 10.50 2.36
C LEU A 101 8.47 9.65 2.60
N ALA A 102 9.10 9.10 1.55
CA ALA A 102 10.35 8.36 1.65
C ALA A 102 11.48 9.22 2.25
N ARG A 103 11.62 10.48 1.81
CA ARG A 103 12.58 11.42 2.40
C ARG A 103 12.31 11.70 3.87
N ALA A 104 11.04 11.90 4.24
CA ALA A 104 10.66 12.14 5.62
C ALA A 104 10.99 10.94 6.52
N TRP A 105 10.72 9.73 6.04
CA TRP A 105 11.11 8.50 6.72
C TRP A 105 12.62 8.34 6.84
N ALA A 106 13.37 8.57 5.76
CA ALA A 106 14.83 8.52 5.80
C ALA A 106 15.41 9.52 6.81
N ALA A 107 14.87 10.75 6.86
CA ALA A 107 15.26 11.75 7.86
C ALA A 107 14.97 11.27 9.30
N ALA A 108 13.82 10.64 9.55
CA ALA A 108 13.50 10.05 10.83
C ALA A 108 14.48 8.92 11.21
N MET A 109 14.86 8.09 10.24
CA MET A 109 15.84 7.01 10.43
C MET A 109 17.24 7.53 10.71
N PHE A 110 17.69 8.57 10.01
CA PHE A 110 18.96 9.22 10.33
C PHE A 110 18.99 9.86 11.72
N GLY A 111 17.83 10.27 12.26
CA GLY A 111 17.71 10.73 13.65
C GLY A 111 17.79 9.60 14.69
N ARG A 112 17.27 8.41 14.36
CA ARG A 112 17.32 7.21 15.22
C ARG A 112 18.66 6.49 15.18
N HIS A 113 19.34 6.55 14.04
CA HIS A 113 20.63 5.92 13.78
C HIS A 113 21.65 6.98 13.37
N PRO A 114 22.28 7.67 14.34
CA PRO A 114 23.19 8.78 14.07
C PRO A 114 24.38 8.38 13.20
N ASP A 115 24.85 7.15 13.33
CA ASP A 115 26.01 6.61 12.62
C ASP A 115 25.68 6.13 11.20
N ALA A 116 24.40 6.06 10.84
CA ALA A 116 23.98 5.69 9.49
C ALA A 116 24.42 6.73 8.46
N ARG A 117 25.13 6.28 7.44
CA ARG A 117 25.57 7.05 6.28
C ARG A 117 24.53 7.01 5.17
N SER A 118 23.87 5.88 4.97
CA SER A 118 22.76 5.74 4.04
C SER A 118 21.57 5.04 4.69
N VAL A 119 20.39 5.33 4.16
CA VAL A 119 19.12 4.68 4.49
C VAL A 119 18.44 4.35 3.18
N THR A 120 18.16 3.07 2.97
CA THR A 120 17.28 2.60 1.92
C THR A 120 15.89 2.36 2.50
N VAL A 121 14.93 3.14 2.01
CA VAL A 121 13.50 2.95 2.31
C VAL A 121 12.95 1.95 1.30
N ARG A 122 12.45 0.82 1.79
CA ARG A 122 11.77 -0.20 0.98
C ARG A 122 10.31 -0.27 1.37
N VAL A 123 9.44 -0.25 0.37
CA VAL A 123 8.00 -0.38 0.55
C VAL A 123 7.55 -1.62 -0.21
N GLU A 124 6.85 -2.49 0.48
CA GLU A 124 6.30 -3.71 -0.11
C GLU A 124 4.78 -3.71 0.03
N SER A 125 4.14 -4.21 -1.01
CA SER A 125 2.69 -4.38 -1.10
C SER A 125 2.37 -5.86 -1.11
N LEU A 126 1.37 -6.26 -0.33
CA LEU A 126 0.89 -7.64 -0.31
C LEU A 126 0.01 -7.89 -1.53
N GLN A 127 0.50 -8.67 -2.48
CA GLN A 127 -0.28 -9.15 -3.61
C GLN A 127 -1.14 -10.32 -3.15
N LEU A 128 -2.45 -10.10 -3.11
CA LEU A 128 -3.42 -11.14 -2.78
C LEU A 128 -3.80 -11.89 -4.06
N PRO A 129 -3.73 -13.24 -4.07
CA PRO A 129 -4.26 -14.02 -5.18
C PRO A 129 -5.78 -13.86 -5.26
N SER A 130 -6.40 -14.19 -6.38
CA SER A 130 -7.86 -14.34 -6.42
C SER A 130 -8.31 -15.48 -5.50
N MET A 131 -9.58 -15.48 -5.08
CA MET A 131 -10.14 -16.58 -4.29
C MET A 131 -9.94 -17.95 -4.98
N ALA A 132 -10.16 -18.01 -6.30
CA ALA A 132 -9.97 -19.25 -7.07
C ALA A 132 -8.50 -19.72 -7.06
N ALA A 133 -7.55 -18.80 -7.23
CA ALA A 133 -6.13 -19.11 -7.17
C ALA A 133 -5.70 -19.53 -5.75
N HIS A 134 -6.28 -18.92 -4.73
CA HIS A 134 -6.02 -19.29 -3.33
C HIS A 134 -6.49 -20.71 -3.02
N LEU A 135 -7.69 -21.09 -3.48
CA LEU A 135 -8.21 -22.46 -3.35
C LEU A 135 -7.36 -23.50 -4.11
N GLN A 136 -6.64 -23.07 -5.14
CA GLN A 136 -5.67 -23.89 -5.88
C GLN A 136 -4.27 -23.90 -5.24
N GLY A 137 -4.12 -23.33 -4.04
CA GLY A 137 -2.88 -23.33 -3.27
C GLY A 137 -1.97 -22.11 -3.46
N SER A 138 -2.40 -21.12 -4.24
CA SER A 138 -1.64 -19.86 -4.37
C SER A 138 -1.64 -19.10 -3.04
N GLN A 139 -0.48 -18.54 -2.69
CA GLN A 139 -0.30 -17.80 -1.44
C GLN A 139 -0.11 -16.30 -1.69
N PRO A 140 -0.49 -15.44 -0.73
CA PRO A 140 -0.13 -14.03 -0.75
C PRO A 140 1.38 -13.83 -0.80
N LEU A 141 1.83 -12.88 -1.62
CA LEU A 141 3.25 -12.57 -1.78
C LEU A 141 3.49 -11.09 -1.52
N TRP A 142 4.52 -10.78 -0.73
CA TRP A 142 5.03 -9.43 -0.63
C TRP A 142 5.86 -9.12 -1.86
N THR A 143 5.57 -8.00 -2.51
CA THR A 143 6.33 -7.53 -3.68
C THR A 143 6.78 -6.11 -3.45
N GLU A 144 8.02 -5.79 -3.83
CA GLU A 144 8.54 -4.43 -3.75
C GLU A 144 7.72 -3.51 -4.65
N ALA A 145 7.06 -2.54 -4.03
CA ALA A 145 6.24 -1.54 -4.71
C ALA A 145 7.01 -0.22 -4.90
N TYR A 146 7.98 0.05 -4.02
CA TYR A 146 8.83 1.24 -4.09
C TYR A 146 10.15 1.02 -3.34
N ARG A 147 11.22 1.62 -3.85
CA ARG A 147 12.54 1.67 -3.22
C ARG A 147 13.18 3.02 -3.48
N ALA A 148 13.76 3.62 -2.44
CA ALA A 148 14.60 4.80 -2.57
C ALA A 148 15.75 4.77 -1.56
N GLU A 149 16.93 5.14 -2.02
CA GLU A 149 18.13 5.28 -1.18
C GLU A 149 18.42 6.76 -0.93
N PHE A 150 18.76 7.06 0.32
CA PHE A 150 19.12 8.40 0.77
C PHE A 150 20.47 8.34 1.46
N GLN A 151 21.30 9.35 1.20
CA GLN A 151 22.58 9.52 1.87
C GLN A 151 22.53 10.72 2.81
N ARG A 152 23.21 10.61 3.94
CA ARG A 152 23.34 11.72 4.89
C ARG A 152 24.11 12.84 4.21
N ARG A 153 23.50 14.02 4.12
CA ARG A 153 24.20 15.22 3.63
C ARG A 153 25.21 15.65 4.68
N VAL A 154 26.49 15.60 4.34
CA VAL A 154 27.52 16.31 5.10
C VAL A 154 27.32 17.81 4.83
N PRO A 155 27.13 18.66 5.85
CA PRO A 155 27.08 20.10 5.64
C PRO A 155 28.36 20.54 4.95
N ALA A 156 28.25 21.21 3.79
CA ALA A 156 29.40 21.86 3.19
C ALA A 156 29.93 22.87 4.22
N ALA A 157 31.22 22.79 4.56
CA ALA A 157 31.85 23.73 5.45
C ALA A 157 31.59 25.15 4.91
N VAL A 158 30.91 25.97 5.71
CA VAL A 158 30.72 27.39 5.38
C VAL A 158 32.11 28.01 5.44
N SER A 159 32.69 28.28 4.27
CA SER A 159 33.89 29.10 4.17
C SER A 159 33.49 30.52 4.56
N THR A 160 33.65 30.86 5.84
CA THR A 160 33.63 32.23 6.31
C THR A 160 34.81 32.94 5.66
N GLY A 161 34.57 33.52 4.48
CA GLY A 161 35.50 34.43 3.84
C GLY A 161 35.79 35.57 4.80
N GLU A 162 37.04 35.66 5.21
CA GLU A 162 37.60 36.71 6.04
C GLU A 162 37.36 38.06 5.35
N VAL A 163 36.48 38.89 5.93
CA VAL A 163 36.32 40.29 5.51
C VAL A 163 37.45 41.06 6.18
N THR A 164 38.53 41.28 5.43
CA THR A 164 39.67 42.12 5.83
C THR A 164 39.23 43.60 5.84
N PRO A 165 39.65 44.40 6.84
CA PRO A 165 39.15 45.77 7.09
C PRO A 165 39.51 46.80 6.00
#